data_AF-A0A822FNP5-F1
#
_entry.id   AF-A0A822FNP5-F1
#
_cell.length_a   1.000
_cell.length_b   1.000
_cell.length_c   1.000
_cell.angle_alpha   90.00
_cell.angle_beta   90.00
_cell.angle_gamma   90.00
#
_symmetry.space_group_name_H-M   'P 1'
#
loop_
_entity.id
_entity.type
_entity.pdbx_description
1 polymer ?
#
loop_
_entity_poly.entity_id
_entity_poly.type
_entity_poly.pdbx_seq_one_letter_code
_entity_poly.pdbx_strand_id
1 'polypeptide(L)'
;HIIIYQTYNALLILRLITKFFIEIDSEQNLYSYFLSEDISSERISLMTIFVDTLFRTTIMLPVDSYSYALHLEVLNTLLSLLSIQMCAKEALLISSIYSIFMHRLEYVFMIQGVT
;
A
#
# COMPACT_ATOMS: atom_id res chain seq x y z
N HIS A 1 -22.49 1.00 -7.46
CA HIS A 1 -22.06 2.41 -7.46
C HIS A 1 -21.78 2.97 -6.07
N ILE A 2 -22.72 2.97 -5.12
CA ILE A 2 -22.50 3.56 -3.78
C ILE A 2 -21.26 2.98 -3.06
N ILE A 3 -21.09 1.65 -3.11
CA ILE A 3 -19.94 0.97 -2.50
C ILE A 3 -18.63 1.46 -3.12
N ILE A 4 -18.53 1.59 -4.44
CA ILE A 4 -17.32 2.06 -5.13
C ILE A 4 -16.94 3.46 -4.66
N TYR A 5 -17.92 4.38 -4.56
CA TYR A 5 -17.68 5.73 -4.06
C TYR A 5 -17.29 5.74 -2.57
N GLN A 6 -17.89 4.88 -1.75
CA GLN A 6 -17.52 4.74 -0.34
C GLN A 6 -16.09 4.20 -0.19
N THR A 7 -15.72 3.17 -0.96
CA THR A 7 -14.36 2.62 -0.98
C THR A 7 -13.35 3.65 -1.47
N TYR A 8 -13.69 4.39 -2.54
CA TYR A 8 -12.86 5.49 -3.03
C TYR A 8 -12.62 6.55 -1.95
N ASN A 9 -13.68 7.00 -1.27
CA ASN A 9 -13.57 8.00 -0.21
C ASN A 9 -12.74 7.48 0.98
N ALA A 10 -12.91 6.21 1.36
CA ALA A 10 -12.12 5.60 2.42
C ALA A 10 -10.63 5.53 2.05
N LEU A 11 -10.31 5.12 0.82
CA LEU A 11 -8.94 5.10 0.31
C LEU A 11 -8.33 6.50 0.23
N LEU A 12 -9.10 7.50 -0.20
CA LEU A 12 -8.65 8.88 -0.23
C LEU A 12 -8.25 9.38 1.16
N ILE A 13 -9.07 9.09 2.18
CA ILE A 13 -8.75 9.44 3.58
C ILE A 13 -7.48 8.71 4.03
N LEU A 14 -7.36 7.42 3.76
CA LEU A 14 -6.17 6.65 4.10
C LEU A 14 -4.91 7.22 3.43
N ARG A 15 -4.97 7.57 2.14
CA ARG A 15 -3.85 8.19 1.42
C ARG A 15 -3.44 9.51 2.07
N LEU A 16 -4.40 10.36 2.45
CA LEU A 16 -4.10 11.64 3.10
C LEU A 16 -3.41 11.43 4.45
N ILE A 17 -3.90 10.47 5.25
CA ILE A 17 -3.30 10.13 6.54
C ILE A 17 -1.88 9.58 6.34
N THR A 18 -1.69 8.63 5.42
CA THR A 18 -0.38 8.07 5.09
C THR A 18 0.58 9.16 4.62
N LYS A 19 0.14 10.06 3.73
CA LYS A 19 0.96 11.17 3.24
C LYS A 19 1.36 12.12 4.37
N PHE A 20 0.42 12.46 5.26
CA PHE A 20 0.70 13.28 6.44
C PHE A 20 1.78 12.66 7.33
N PHE A 21 1.68 11.35 7.61
CA PHE A 21 2.70 10.66 8.40
C PHE A 21 4.05 10.58 7.68
N ILE A 22 4.07 10.38 6.37
CA ILE A 22 5.32 10.39 5.57
C ILE A 22 6.02 11.76 5.62
N GLU A 23 5.25 12.85 5.61
CA GLU A 23 5.81 14.20 5.63
C GLU A 23 6.32 14.61 7.02
N ILE A 24 5.71 14.08 8.09
CA ILE A 24 5.98 14.51 9.47
C ILE A 24 6.90 13.57 10.23
N ASP A 25 6.92 12.29 9.87
CA ASP A 25 7.54 11.24 10.66
C ASP A 25 8.47 10.32 9.84
N SER A 26 9.31 9.57 10.55
CA SER A 26 10.18 8.56 9.97
C SER A 26 9.42 7.29 9.59
N GLU A 27 9.94 6.54 8.60
CA GLU A 27 9.35 5.26 8.17
C GLU A 27 9.15 4.27 9.33
N GLN A 28 10.08 4.21 10.28
CA GLN A 28 10.01 3.29 11.41
C GLN A 28 8.79 3.55 12.30
N ASN A 29 8.47 4.83 12.54
CA ASN A 29 7.30 5.21 13.31
C ASN A 29 6.01 4.97 12.52
N LEU A 30 6.00 5.25 11.21
CA LEU A 30 4.87 4.88 10.35
C LEU A 30 4.60 3.37 10.44
N TYR A 31 5.65 2.54 10.31
CA TYR A 31 5.51 1.09 10.39
C TYR A 31 5.00 0.63 11.76
N SER A 32 5.39 1.32 12.84
CA SER A 32 4.93 1.03 14.20
C SER A 32 3.41 1.18 14.38
N TYR A 33 2.78 2.15 13.70
CA TYR A 33 1.32 2.31 13.70
C TYR A 33 0.59 1.15 13.01
N PHE A 34 1.30 0.36 12.21
CA PHE A 34 0.78 -0.81 11.52
C PHE A 34 1.19 -2.14 12.19
N LEU A 35 1.77 -2.08 13.38
CA LEU A 35 1.98 -3.26 14.23
C LEU A 35 0.77 -3.41 15.16
N SER A 36 0.10 -4.57 15.13
CA SER A 36 -0.92 -4.90 16.12
C SER A 36 -0.27 -5.37 17.43
N GLU A 37 -0.80 -4.94 18.58
CA GLU A 37 -0.31 -5.37 19.90
C GLU A 37 -0.64 -6.85 20.23
N ASP A 38 -1.45 -7.54 19.43
CA ASP A 38 -1.92 -8.90 19.72
C ASP A 38 -0.91 -10.00 19.39
N ILE A 39 -0.61 -10.82 20.41
CA ILE A 39 0.56 -11.71 20.55
C ILE A 39 0.36 -13.13 19.96
N SER A 40 -0.76 -13.46 19.33
CA SER A 40 -1.04 -14.85 18.93
C SER A 40 -1.13 -15.06 17.41
N SER A 41 -0.12 -15.76 16.88
CA SER A 41 -0.16 -16.52 15.61
C SER A 41 0.02 -15.69 14.33
N GLU A 42 1.17 -15.88 13.68
CA GLU A 42 1.60 -15.23 12.42
C GLU A 42 1.60 -13.69 12.45
N ARG A 43 2.75 -13.10 12.82
CA ARG A 43 3.01 -11.64 12.78
C ARG A 43 3.08 -11.12 11.35
N ILE A 44 1.97 -11.16 10.61
CA ILE A 44 1.85 -10.43 9.35
C ILE A 44 1.55 -8.98 9.72
N SER A 45 2.49 -8.07 9.41
CA SER A 45 2.30 -6.64 9.63
C SER A 45 1.03 -6.14 8.93
N LEU A 46 0.24 -5.27 9.59
CA LEU A 46 -0.94 -4.66 8.95
C LEU A 46 -0.53 -3.87 7.71
N MET A 47 0.70 -3.36 7.66
CA MET A 47 1.25 -2.70 6.47
C MET A 47 1.35 -3.69 5.31
N THR A 48 1.82 -4.92 5.58
CA THR A 48 1.87 -5.99 4.58
C THR A 48 0.47 -6.32 4.06
N ILE A 49 -0.51 -6.45 4.95
CA ILE A 49 -1.90 -6.72 4.58
C ILE A 49 -2.48 -5.57 3.77
N PHE A 50 -2.21 -4.33 4.17
CA PHE A 50 -2.68 -3.14 3.49
C PHE A 50 -2.11 -3.05 2.07
N VAL A 51 -0.79 -3.16 1.91
CA VAL A 51 -0.13 -3.16 0.60
C VAL A 51 -0.63 -4.33 -0.26
N ASP A 52 -0.72 -5.54 0.30
CA ASP A 52 -1.26 -6.71 -0.40
C ASP A 52 -2.69 -6.48 -0.90
N THR A 53 -3.54 -5.86 -0.07
CA THR A 53 -4.92 -5.54 -0.43
C THR A 53 -4.99 -4.51 -1.56
N LEU A 54 -4.13 -3.49 -1.56
CA LEU A 54 -4.04 -2.51 -2.66
C LEU A 54 -3.60 -3.18 -3.97
N PHE A 55 -2.59 -4.05 -3.93
CA PHE A 55 -2.17 -4.83 -5.10
C PHE A 55 -3.28 -5.75 -5.61
N ARG A 56 -3.93 -6.51 -4.72
CA ARG A 56 -5.07 -7.37 -5.09
C ARG A 56 -6.20 -6.58 -5.69
N THR A 57 -6.53 -5.41 -5.14
CA THR A 57 -7.57 -4.53 -5.68
C THR A 57 -7.21 -4.09 -7.10
N THR A 58 -5.94 -3.77 -7.35
CA THR A 58 -5.46 -3.38 -8.69
C THR A 58 -5.61 -4.51 -9.71
N ILE A 59 -5.41 -5.76 -9.30
CA ILE A 59 -5.41 -6.93 -10.21
C ILE A 59 -6.82 -7.52 -10.39
N MET A 60 -7.58 -7.62 -9.31
CA MET A 60 -8.85 -8.36 -9.26
C MET A 60 -10.03 -7.52 -9.70
N LEU A 61 -9.96 -6.19 -9.53
CA LEU A 61 -11.03 -5.30 -9.97
C LEU A 61 -10.92 -5.11 -11.49
N PRO A 62 -11.96 -5.43 -12.27
CA PRO A 62 -11.96 -5.16 -13.70
C PRO A 62 -11.98 -3.65 -13.93
N VAL A 63 -11.17 -3.19 -14.89
CA VAL A 63 -11.09 -1.78 -15.25
C VAL A 63 -12.25 -1.42 -16.17
N ASP A 64 -13.18 -0.61 -15.66
CA ASP A 64 -14.27 0.00 -16.41
C ASP A 64 -14.43 1.48 -16.02
N SER A 65 -15.34 2.19 -16.67
CA SER A 65 -15.57 3.62 -16.44
C SER A 65 -15.99 3.97 -15.00
N TYR A 66 -16.51 3.02 -14.22
CA TYR A 66 -16.93 3.21 -12.83
C TYR A 66 -15.83 2.84 -11.84
N SER A 67 -15.04 1.80 -12.12
CA SER A 67 -13.93 1.36 -11.28
C SER A 67 -12.64 2.16 -11.52
N TYR A 68 -12.51 2.85 -12.65
CA TYR A 68 -11.31 3.59 -13.02
C TYR A 68 -10.85 4.59 -11.95
N ALA A 69 -11.77 5.37 -11.39
CA ALA A 69 -11.46 6.30 -10.30
C ALA A 69 -10.90 5.57 -9.07
N LEU A 70 -11.43 4.39 -8.77
CA LEU A 70 -10.95 3.55 -7.67
C LEU A 70 -9.54 3.01 -7.95
N HIS A 71 -9.28 2.52 -9.17
CA HIS A 71 -7.93 2.11 -9.58
C HIS A 71 -6.92 3.25 -9.46
N LEU A 72 -7.27 4.45 -9.93
CA LEU A 72 -6.40 5.61 -9.85
C LEU A 72 -6.06 5.96 -8.40
N GLU A 73 -7.05 5.87 -7.50
CA GLU A 73 -6.84 6.15 -6.09
C GLU A 73 -5.95 5.09 -5.41
N VAL A 74 -6.15 3.80 -5.74
CA VAL A 74 -5.28 2.71 -5.27
C VAL A 74 -3.83 2.92 -5.73
N LEU A 75 -3.62 3.23 -7.01
CA LEU A 75 -2.28 3.49 -7.55
C LEU A 75 -1.63 4.71 -6.89
N ASN A 76 -2.37 5.81 -6.71
CA ASN A 76 -1.85 6.98 -6.02
C ASN A 76 -1.51 6.69 -4.55
N THR A 77 -2.25 5.80 -3.89
CA THR A 77 -1.95 5.37 -2.52
C THR A 77 -0.66 4.55 -2.47
N LEU A 78 -0.47 3.61 -3.40
CA LEU A 78 0.76 2.84 -3.55
C LEU A 78 1.97 3.74 -3.84
N LEU A 79 1.82 4.71 -4.75
CA LEU A 79 2.86 5.70 -5.05
C LEU A 79 3.19 6.57 -3.84
N SER A 80 2.18 6.99 -3.08
CA SER A 80 2.39 7.74 -1.84
C SER A 80 3.21 6.92 -0.85
N LEU A 81 2.89 5.64 -0.64
CA LEU A 81 3.66 4.76 0.24
C LEU A 81 5.12 4.61 -0.23
N LEU A 82 5.35 4.45 -1.53
CA LEU A 82 6.70 4.38 -2.09
C LEU A 82 7.48 5.70 -1.95
N SER A 83 6.80 6.84 -1.98
CA SER A 83 7.45 8.14 -1.86
C SER A 83 8.21 8.32 -0.54
N ILE A 84 7.87 7.55 0.51
CA ILE A 84 8.62 7.56 1.77
C ILE A 84 10.11 7.27 1.57
N GLN A 85 10.44 6.44 0.58
CA GLN A 85 11.81 6.09 0.25
C GLN A 85 12.58 7.24 -0.40
N MET A 86 11.89 8.13 -1.11
CA MET A 86 12.51 9.33 -1.68
C MET A 86 12.81 10.38 -0.60
N CYS A 87 12.05 10.36 0.50
CA CYS A 87 12.24 11.24 1.64
C CYS A 87 13.18 10.66 2.71
N ALA A 88 13.38 9.34 2.72
CA ALA A 88 14.26 8.66 3.66
C ALA A 88 15.74 8.99 3.37
N LYS A 89 16.48 9.37 4.41
CA LYS A 89 17.94 9.57 4.34
C LYS A 89 18.73 8.26 4.38
N GLU A 90 18.06 7.15 4.67
CA GLU A 90 18.67 5.83 4.86
C GLU A 90 18.61 4.99 3.58
N ALA A 91 19.49 3.99 3.49
CA ALA A 91 19.62 3.16 2.31
C ALA A 91 18.31 2.39 2.01
N LEU A 92 17.90 2.43 0.74
CA LEU A 92 16.69 1.80 0.17
C LEU A 92 16.48 0.33 0.56
N LEU A 93 17.56 -0.39 0.86
CA LEU A 93 17.56 -1.82 1.22
C LEU A 93 17.08 -2.11 2.65
N ILE A 94 16.94 -1.08 3.50
CA ILE A 94 16.51 -1.21 4.90
C ILE A 94 14.99 -0.95 5.04
N SER A 95 14.38 -0.30 4.04
CA SER A 95 12.96 0.03 4.07
C SER A 95 12.10 -1.24 4.07
N SER A 96 11.36 -1.44 5.16
CA SER A 96 10.45 -2.57 5.31
C SER A 96 9.27 -2.46 4.33
N ILE A 97 8.79 -1.24 4.09
CA ILE A 97 7.70 -0.96 3.14
C ILE A 97 8.13 -1.34 1.72
N TYR A 98 9.35 -0.97 1.33
CA TYR A 98 9.89 -1.31 0.02
C TYR A 98 10.07 -2.81 -0.18
N SER A 99 10.64 -3.51 0.80
CA SER A 99 10.82 -4.96 0.71
C SER A 99 9.49 -5.67 0.51
N ILE A 100 8.43 -5.23 1.19
CA ILE A 100 7.07 -5.75 1.01
C ILE A 100 6.59 -5.47 -0.43
N PHE A 101 6.79 -4.24 -0.90
CA PHE A 101 6.36 -3.83 -2.24
C PHE A 101 7.04 -4.65 -3.33
N MET A 102 8.36 -4.80 -3.27
CA MET A 102 9.14 -5.55 -4.27
C MET A 102 8.75 -7.03 -4.28
N HIS A 103 8.59 -7.65 -3.11
CA HIS A 103 8.13 -9.04 -3.02
C HIS A 103 6.73 -9.24 -3.65
N ARG A 104 5.83 -8.24 -3.52
CA ARG A 104 4.52 -8.30 -4.17
C ARG A 104 4.59 -8.05 -5.66
N LEU A 105 5.43 -7.11 -6.11
CA LEU A 105 5.65 -6.84 -7.52
C LEU A 105 6.16 -8.09 -8.26
N GLU A 106 7.15 -8.78 -7.70
CA GLU A 106 7.70 -10.03 -8.24
C GLU A 106 6.63 -11.12 -8.36
N TYR A 107 5.78 -11.26 -7.34
CA TYR A 107 4.66 -12.21 -7.37
C TYR A 107 3.65 -11.90 -8.50
N VAL A 108 3.37 -10.62 -8.74
CA VAL A 108 2.50 -10.20 -9.86
C VAL A 108 3.13 -10.54 -11.21
N PHE A 109 4.42 -10.27 -11.38
CA PHE A 109 5.14 -10.63 -12.61
C PHE A 109 5.16 -12.15 -12.86
N MET A 110 5.36 -12.96 -11.81
CA MET A 110 5.29 -14.42 -11.93
C MET A 110 3.90 -14.91 -12.36
N ILE A 111 2.81 -14.34 -11.85
CA ILE A 111 1.44 -14.71 -12.26
C ILE A 111 1.19 -14.36 -13.73
N GLN A 112 1.75 -13.24 -14.21
CA GLN A 112 1.55 -12.79 -15.59
C GLN A 112 2.46 -13.49 -16.61
N GLY A 113 3.35 -14.39 -16.17
CA GLY A 113 4.22 -15.17 -17.07
C GLY A 113 5.25 -14.33 -17.82
N VAL A 114 5.59 -13.15 -17.30
CA VAL A 114 6.59 -12.25 -17.89
C VAL A 114 7.92 -12.51 -17.19
N THR A 115 8.70 -13.45 -17.72
CA THR A 115 10.13 -13.63 -17.43
C THR A 115 10.98 -13.00 -18.53
#